data_AF-A0A8I2YZT1-F1
#
_entry.id   AF-A0A8I2YZT1-F1
#
_cell.length_a   1.000
_cell.length_b   1.000
_cell.length_c   1.000
_cell.angle_alpha   90.00
_cell.angle_beta   90.00
_cell.angle_gamma   90.00
#
_symmetry.space_group_name_H-M   'P 1'
#
loop_
_entity.id
_entity.type
_entity.pdbx_description
1 polymer ?
#
loop_
_entity_poly.entity_id
_entity_poly.type
_entity_poly.pdbx_seq_one_letter_code
_entity_poly.pdbx_strand_id
1 'polypeptide(L)'
;MARGSASHARPSFHPTNDPATYRDLLLFEERLKTNAASLQRRKSRYQLFLLHLVLVIAFLLSEVLLQTSFLDVPYTYILLRILPDVYGPVMSVKPHPYFASGLLFVAITTLLLFFASGMCLEKIAYANRYVPHANKALRSFNMYLNVRRPPLRSKFSLNPIAFLFPHPEPTPESASRSLTRTPSPSSPTDRSTSVPIAPIPPTANPRGELIFSSRVDRSFRESYERYRAAFERKRQERERSDAMQTRIGGTNKATSDWNDHMPFSHHSHSGQFCRHASGTLEEVVLEAIRLGFEVYGLTEHVPRYRPEDLYPEEAGLSPDALIKQFSDFLDEAHKLKAAYTSQITLLVGLETEFITNTDLENLSTLLSEHPGRIEYIVGSIHHVNAIPIDFDHTSFKMALRSCSPTEVAVAEMNATAQRRMDNFLSNYLDAHYRLLERFRPEIIGHLDLCRLYNPNLRFSEFPNAWPKLKRNVGFAIGYNALFEVNAAALRKGWQTPYPGEDVAALILELGGRLALSDDSHGPHRVGENYSRVRDYLRQLGVKELWYLTRTPDGSPFERGLSATRVTDDWWKHDFWDRCTPSSQT
;
A
#
# COMPACT_ATOMS: atom_id res chain seq x y z
N MET A 1 -19.01 -21.95 -66.88
CA MET A 1 -18.05 -22.60 -65.95
C MET A 1 -17.94 -21.74 -64.70
N ALA A 2 -18.35 -22.29 -63.57
CA ALA A 2 -18.64 -21.55 -62.34
C ALA A 2 -17.37 -21.06 -61.62
N ARG A 3 -17.39 -19.80 -61.17
CA ARG A 3 -16.45 -19.23 -60.19
C ARG A 3 -16.82 -19.77 -58.80
N GLY A 4 -15.94 -20.55 -58.19
CA GLY A 4 -16.05 -20.95 -56.79
C GLY A 4 -15.41 -19.90 -55.88
N SER A 5 -16.23 -19.17 -55.11
CA SER A 5 -15.76 -18.30 -54.02
C SER A 5 -15.47 -19.16 -52.78
N ALA A 6 -14.19 -19.43 -52.51
CA ALA A 6 -13.78 -20.01 -51.23
C ALA A 6 -13.80 -18.90 -50.15
N SER A 7 -14.74 -19.01 -49.20
CA SER A 7 -14.77 -18.16 -48.01
C SER A 7 -13.59 -18.52 -47.10
N HIS A 8 -12.61 -17.63 -46.96
CA HIS A 8 -11.60 -17.74 -45.90
C HIS A 8 -12.25 -17.50 -44.53
N ALA A 9 -12.58 -18.59 -43.83
CA ALA A 9 -12.87 -18.54 -42.41
C ALA A 9 -11.60 -18.16 -41.65
N ARG A 10 -11.60 -17.05 -40.92
CA ARG A 10 -10.53 -16.68 -39.99
C ARG A 10 -10.35 -17.81 -38.97
N PRO A 11 -9.12 -18.29 -38.68
CA PRO A 11 -8.91 -19.26 -37.63
C PRO A 11 -9.38 -18.66 -36.30
N SER A 12 -10.27 -19.35 -35.60
CA SER A 12 -10.73 -18.98 -34.28
C SER A 12 -9.54 -19.00 -33.32
N PHE A 13 -9.26 -17.87 -32.69
CA PHE A 13 -8.24 -17.78 -31.66
C PHE A 13 -8.68 -18.62 -30.46
N HIS A 14 -7.86 -19.61 -30.09
CA HIS A 14 -8.05 -20.44 -28.91
C HIS A 14 -6.88 -20.23 -27.96
N PRO A 15 -7.14 -20.04 -26.65
CA PRO A 15 -6.06 -19.94 -25.66
C PRO A 15 -5.26 -21.25 -25.62
N THR A 16 -3.96 -21.15 -25.37
CA THR A 16 -3.10 -22.32 -25.23
C THR A 16 -3.48 -23.10 -23.96
N ASN A 17 -3.47 -24.43 -24.07
CA ASN A 17 -3.91 -25.32 -23.00
C ASN A 17 -2.73 -25.66 -22.07
N ASP A 18 -2.22 -24.66 -21.37
CA ASP A 18 -1.00 -24.75 -20.58
C ASP A 18 -1.14 -24.10 -19.18
N PRO A 19 -0.26 -24.45 -18.23
CA PRO A 19 -0.32 -23.93 -16.86
C PRO A 19 -0.18 -22.41 -16.73
N ALA A 20 0.56 -21.73 -17.62
CA ALA A 20 0.72 -20.29 -17.56
C ALA A 20 -0.59 -19.60 -17.91
N THR A 21 -1.28 -20.07 -18.96
CA THR A 21 -2.62 -19.59 -19.32
C THR A 21 -3.64 -19.78 -18.20
N TYR A 22 -3.60 -20.92 -17.48
CA TYR A 22 -4.48 -21.13 -16.33
C TYR A 22 -4.17 -20.20 -15.17
N ARG A 23 -2.89 -19.90 -14.93
CA ARG A 23 -2.46 -18.95 -13.89
C ARG A 23 -3.00 -17.56 -14.19
N ASP A 24 -2.84 -17.08 -15.42
CA ASP A 24 -3.30 -15.74 -15.81
C ASP A 24 -4.82 -15.62 -15.74
N LEU A 25 -5.51 -16.67 -16.18
CA LEU A 25 -6.98 -16.74 -16.12
C LEU A 25 -7.50 -16.79 -14.68
N LEU A 26 -6.78 -17.48 -13.79
CA LEU A 26 -7.09 -17.51 -12.36
C LEU A 26 -6.85 -16.15 -11.70
N LEU A 27 -5.77 -15.45 -12.05
CA LEU A 27 -5.50 -14.08 -11.59
C LEU A 27 -6.59 -13.11 -12.06
N PHE A 28 -6.99 -13.22 -13.32
CA PHE A 28 -8.10 -12.45 -13.88
C PHE A 28 -9.42 -12.75 -13.16
N GLU A 29 -9.73 -14.03 -12.93
CA GLU A 29 -10.90 -14.48 -12.17
C GLU A 29 -10.88 -13.91 -10.74
N GLU A 30 -9.75 -13.95 -10.03
CA GLU A 30 -9.64 -13.39 -8.68
C GLU A 30 -9.77 -11.86 -8.64
N ARG A 31 -9.28 -11.14 -9.65
CA ARG A 31 -9.50 -9.68 -9.78
C ARG A 31 -10.98 -9.36 -9.92
N LEU A 32 -11.71 -10.10 -10.76
CA LEU A 32 -13.15 -9.93 -10.94
C LEU A 32 -13.93 -10.22 -9.65
N LYS A 33 -13.59 -11.31 -8.95
CA LYS A 33 -14.21 -11.68 -7.66
C LYS A 33 -13.94 -10.65 -6.58
N THR A 34 -12.70 -10.18 -6.46
CA THR A 34 -12.28 -9.22 -5.43
C THR A 34 -12.98 -7.88 -5.64
N ASN A 35 -13.08 -7.41 -6.89
CA ASN A 35 -13.85 -6.22 -7.24
C ASN A 35 -15.34 -6.39 -6.93
N ALA A 36 -15.95 -7.51 -7.31
CA ALA A 36 -17.34 -7.82 -6.96
C ALA A 36 -17.56 -7.82 -5.44
N ALA A 37 -16.67 -8.46 -4.67
CA ALA A 37 -16.76 -8.57 -3.22
C ALA A 37 -16.58 -7.20 -2.54
N SER A 38 -15.62 -6.39 -2.98
CA SER A 38 -15.40 -5.03 -2.47
C SER A 38 -16.62 -4.14 -2.69
N LEU A 39 -17.21 -4.18 -3.90
CA LEU A 39 -18.43 -3.45 -4.22
C LEU A 39 -19.63 -3.91 -3.37
N GLN A 40 -19.77 -5.22 -3.12
CA GLN A 40 -20.83 -5.74 -2.24
C GLN A 40 -20.62 -5.38 -0.77
N ARG A 41 -19.38 -5.39 -0.26
CA ARG A 41 -19.05 -4.90 1.10
C ARG A 41 -19.35 -3.42 1.24
N ARG A 42 -18.97 -2.62 0.24
CA ARG A 42 -19.29 -1.19 0.18
C ARG A 42 -20.81 -0.97 0.21
N LYS A 43 -21.56 -1.68 -0.65
CA LYS A 43 -23.04 -1.66 -0.66
C LYS A 43 -23.62 -2.02 0.72
N SER A 44 -23.17 -3.11 1.34
CA SER A 44 -23.67 -3.54 2.65
C SER A 44 -23.46 -2.48 3.73
N ARG A 45 -22.29 -1.80 3.74
CA ARG A 45 -22.01 -0.72 4.68
C ARG A 45 -22.99 0.45 4.51
N TYR A 46 -23.25 0.87 3.27
CA TYR A 46 -24.23 1.94 3.02
C TYR A 46 -25.67 1.52 3.32
N GLN A 47 -26.04 0.26 3.07
CA GLN A 47 -27.36 -0.26 3.44
C GLN A 47 -27.55 -0.30 4.96
N LEU A 48 -26.53 -0.71 5.72
CA LEU A 48 -26.56 -0.66 7.18
C LEU A 48 -26.61 0.77 7.69
N PHE A 49 -25.83 1.68 7.11
CA PHE A 49 -25.90 3.10 7.44
C PHE A 49 -27.30 3.67 7.20
N LEU A 50 -27.92 3.37 6.05
CA LEU A 50 -29.27 3.83 5.74
C LEU A 50 -30.31 3.24 6.69
N LEU A 51 -30.21 1.94 6.99
CA LEU A 51 -31.09 1.29 7.96
C LEU A 51 -30.94 1.93 9.35
N HIS A 52 -29.72 2.15 9.80
CA HIS A 52 -29.43 2.82 11.07
C HIS A 52 -30.00 4.24 11.09
N LEU A 53 -29.80 5.01 10.03
CA LEU A 53 -30.32 6.37 9.91
C LEU A 53 -31.87 6.40 9.96
N VAL A 54 -32.53 5.46 9.29
CA VAL A 54 -34.00 5.31 9.34
C VAL A 54 -34.47 4.93 10.75
N LEU A 55 -33.77 4.02 11.43
CA LEU A 55 -34.09 3.65 12.81
C LEU A 55 -33.91 4.83 13.78
N VAL A 56 -32.85 5.63 13.61
CA VAL A 56 -32.62 6.86 14.38
C VAL A 56 -33.73 7.87 14.13
N ILE A 57 -34.14 8.08 12.87
CA ILE A 57 -35.26 8.98 12.55
C ILE A 57 -36.57 8.48 13.17
N ALA A 58 -36.86 7.19 13.08
CA ALA A 58 -38.06 6.61 13.70
C ALA A 58 -38.06 6.76 15.22
N PHE A 59 -36.92 6.54 15.87
CA PHE A 59 -36.73 6.75 17.30
C PHE A 59 -36.92 8.23 17.69
N LEU A 60 -36.27 9.15 16.98
CA LEU A 60 -36.41 10.60 17.25
C LEU A 60 -37.83 11.10 16.97
N LEU A 61 -38.52 10.56 15.95
CA LEU A 61 -39.93 10.84 15.70
C LEU A 61 -40.82 10.36 16.83
N SER A 62 -40.55 9.18 17.42
CA SER A 62 -41.29 8.73 18.60
C SER A 62 -41.07 9.64 19.80
N GLU A 63 -39.84 10.11 20.04
CA GLU A 63 -39.54 11.04 21.12
C GLU A 63 -40.26 12.39 20.95
N VAL A 64 -40.26 12.93 19.73
CA VAL A 64 -40.88 14.24 19.44
C VAL A 64 -42.41 14.17 19.40
N LEU A 65 -42.99 13.12 18.77
CA LEU A 65 -44.44 13.03 18.55
C LEU A 65 -45.20 12.35 19.70
N LEU A 66 -44.60 11.32 20.32
CA LEU A 66 -45.22 10.57 21.42
C LEU A 66 -44.76 11.08 22.80
N GLN A 67 -43.89 12.10 22.85
CA GLN A 67 -43.35 12.69 24.07
C GLN A 67 -42.74 11.64 25.01
N THR A 68 -42.04 10.66 24.46
CA THR A 68 -41.29 9.69 25.25
C THR A 68 -40.06 10.35 25.88
N SER A 69 -39.49 9.73 26.92
CA SER A 69 -38.33 10.25 27.66
C SER A 69 -37.13 9.30 27.55
N PHE A 70 -36.94 8.67 26.39
CA PHE A 70 -35.87 7.68 26.20
C PHE A 70 -34.48 8.33 26.13
N LEU A 71 -34.38 9.59 25.70
CA LEU A 71 -33.11 10.32 25.64
C LEU A 71 -32.59 10.77 27.01
N ASP A 72 -33.46 10.87 28.03
CA ASP A 72 -33.10 11.33 29.37
C ASP A 72 -32.03 10.45 30.04
N VAL A 73 -32.12 9.13 29.82
CA VAL A 73 -31.23 8.13 30.41
C VAL A 73 -29.78 8.25 29.89
N PRO A 74 -29.52 8.14 28.58
CA PRO A 74 -28.17 8.30 28.06
C PRO A 74 -27.63 9.73 28.25
N TYR A 75 -28.50 10.75 28.16
CA TYR A 75 -28.11 12.15 28.37
C TYR A 75 -27.61 12.39 29.80
N THR A 76 -28.36 11.92 30.80
CA THR A 76 -27.95 12.00 32.21
C THR A 76 -26.68 11.21 32.46
N TYR A 77 -26.56 10.00 31.89
CA TYR A 77 -25.36 9.16 32.03
C TYR A 77 -24.09 9.86 31.50
N ILE A 78 -24.17 10.50 30.34
CA ILE A 78 -23.04 11.20 29.72
C ILE A 78 -22.66 12.44 30.56
N LEU A 79 -23.63 13.22 31.03
CA LEU A 79 -23.33 14.40 31.85
C LEU A 79 -22.70 14.04 33.20
N LEU A 80 -23.15 12.96 33.84
CA LEU A 80 -22.54 12.44 35.07
C LEU A 80 -21.11 11.94 34.85
N ARG A 81 -20.81 11.42 33.65
CA ARG A 81 -19.45 10.98 33.26
C ARG A 81 -18.49 12.13 33.01
N ILE A 82 -18.97 13.22 32.38
CA ILE A 82 -18.12 14.32 31.90
C ILE A 82 -17.99 15.43 32.96
N LEU A 83 -19.05 15.72 33.72
CA LEU A 83 -19.11 16.81 34.70
C LEU A 83 -19.62 16.31 36.07
N PRO A 84 -18.86 15.40 36.73
CA PRO A 84 -19.29 14.80 38.00
C PRO A 84 -19.38 15.82 39.14
N ASP A 85 -18.61 16.90 39.10
CA ASP A 85 -18.59 17.94 40.15
C ASP A 85 -19.79 18.88 40.09
N VAL A 86 -20.46 18.96 38.93
CA VAL A 86 -21.62 19.83 38.68
C VAL A 86 -22.93 19.06 38.82
N TYR A 87 -22.93 17.79 38.39
CA TYR A 87 -24.11 16.92 38.41
C TYR A 87 -23.88 15.79 39.41
N GLY A 88 -24.50 15.88 40.59
CA GLY A 88 -24.40 14.85 41.63
C GLY A 88 -25.11 13.52 41.25
N PRO A 89 -24.86 12.42 41.99
CA PRO A 89 -25.26 11.05 41.61
C PRO A 89 -26.78 10.76 41.56
N VAL A 90 -27.63 11.72 41.93
CA VAL A 90 -29.08 11.54 42.06
C VAL A 90 -29.87 12.46 41.09
N MET A 91 -29.19 13.26 40.26
CA MET A 91 -29.87 14.23 39.40
C MET A 91 -30.36 13.60 38.09
N SER A 92 -31.68 13.55 37.89
CA SER A 92 -32.26 13.31 36.56
C SER A 92 -32.23 14.61 35.76
N VAL A 93 -31.36 14.71 34.76
CA VAL A 93 -31.23 15.92 33.93
C VAL A 93 -32.08 15.76 32.69
N LYS A 94 -33.09 16.64 32.54
CA LYS A 94 -33.91 16.67 31.33
C LYS A 94 -33.18 17.43 30.22
N PRO A 95 -33.08 16.88 29.00
CA PRO A 95 -32.53 17.59 27.87
C PRO A 95 -33.39 18.81 27.52
N HIS A 96 -32.78 19.80 26.87
CA HIS A 96 -33.48 20.99 26.41
C HIS A 96 -34.64 20.58 25.45
N PRO A 97 -35.82 21.23 25.51
CA PRO A 97 -36.99 20.82 24.70
C PRO A 97 -36.74 20.72 23.19
N TYR A 98 -35.81 21.51 22.67
CA TYR A 98 -35.45 21.51 21.24
C TYR A 98 -34.34 20.52 20.87
N PHE A 99 -33.77 19.78 21.82
CA PHE A 99 -32.64 18.88 21.57
C PHE A 99 -33.04 17.72 20.65
N ALA A 100 -34.14 17.03 20.96
CA ALA A 100 -34.67 15.94 20.13
C ALA A 100 -35.10 16.45 18.74
N SER A 101 -35.80 17.60 18.69
CA SER A 101 -36.23 18.23 17.43
C SER A 101 -35.05 18.67 16.56
N GLY A 102 -33.97 19.18 17.16
CA GLY A 102 -32.73 19.55 16.48
C GLY A 102 -32.01 18.33 15.90
N LEU A 103 -31.88 17.25 16.68
CA LEU A 103 -31.32 15.99 16.19
C LEU A 103 -32.16 15.39 15.05
N LEU A 104 -33.49 15.46 15.16
CA LEU A 104 -34.39 14.99 14.11
C LEU A 104 -34.20 15.79 12.82
N PHE A 105 -34.10 17.12 12.91
CA PHE A 105 -33.84 17.98 11.76
C PHE A 105 -32.50 17.65 11.09
N VAL A 106 -31.44 17.44 11.86
CA VAL A 106 -30.12 17.03 11.34
C VAL A 106 -30.20 15.66 10.67
N ALA A 107 -30.87 14.67 11.28
CA ALA A 107 -31.00 13.33 10.72
C ALA A 107 -31.79 13.31 9.40
N ILE A 108 -32.89 14.07 9.31
CA ILE A 108 -33.69 14.21 8.08
C ILE A 108 -32.88 14.94 7.00
N THR A 109 -32.19 16.03 7.36
CA THR A 109 -31.34 16.77 6.41
C THR A 109 -30.20 15.89 5.89
N THR A 110 -29.60 15.06 6.74
CA THR A 110 -28.58 14.08 6.36
C THR A 110 -29.13 13.04 5.39
N LEU A 111 -30.35 12.54 5.62
CA LEU A 111 -31.03 11.61 4.71
C LEU A 111 -31.28 12.26 3.35
N LEU A 112 -31.76 13.50 3.34
CA LEU A 112 -32.00 14.26 2.09
C LEU A 112 -30.71 14.49 1.32
N LEU A 113 -29.64 14.94 1.98
CA LEU A 113 -28.32 15.13 1.36
C LEU A 113 -27.74 13.81 0.83
N PHE A 114 -27.96 12.69 1.52
CA PHE A 114 -27.53 11.37 1.07
C PHE A 114 -28.18 10.97 -0.28
N PHE A 115 -29.43 11.33 -0.51
CA PHE A 115 -30.10 11.11 -1.80
C PHE A 115 -29.79 12.20 -2.84
N ALA A 116 -29.77 13.47 -2.44
CA ALA A 116 -29.53 14.61 -3.32
C ALA A 116 -28.10 14.65 -3.89
N SER A 117 -27.12 14.17 -3.13
CA SER A 117 -25.71 14.06 -3.57
C SER A 117 -25.46 12.99 -4.64
N GLY A 118 -26.46 12.18 -5.01
CA GLY A 118 -26.30 11.10 -5.99
C GLY A 118 -25.47 9.91 -5.48
N MET A 119 -24.98 9.94 -4.24
CA MET A 119 -24.16 8.87 -3.63
C MET A 119 -24.84 7.49 -3.65
N CYS A 120 -26.17 7.46 -3.46
CA CYS A 120 -26.95 6.22 -3.51
C CYS A 120 -26.94 5.60 -4.93
N LEU A 121 -27.16 6.42 -5.96
CA LEU A 121 -27.14 6.00 -7.36
C LEU A 121 -25.75 5.54 -7.81
N GLU A 122 -24.70 6.27 -7.45
CA GLU A 122 -23.34 5.89 -7.85
C GLU A 122 -22.82 4.65 -7.13
N LYS A 123 -23.05 4.51 -5.81
CA LYS A 123 -22.34 3.50 -5.02
C LYS A 123 -23.14 2.21 -4.82
N ILE A 124 -24.47 2.29 -4.67
CA ILE A 124 -25.34 1.10 -4.49
C ILE A 124 -25.78 0.53 -5.84
N ALA A 125 -26.21 1.38 -6.78
CA ALA A 125 -26.70 0.90 -8.08
C ALA A 125 -25.57 0.32 -8.94
N TYR A 126 -24.36 0.90 -8.89
CA TYR A 126 -23.20 0.36 -9.61
C TYR A 126 -22.83 -1.05 -9.14
N ALA A 127 -22.87 -1.33 -7.84
CA ALA A 127 -22.59 -2.68 -7.30
C ALA A 127 -23.57 -3.74 -7.85
N ASN A 128 -24.83 -3.38 -8.12
CA ASN A 128 -25.82 -4.27 -8.73
C ASN A 128 -25.59 -4.43 -10.25
N ARG A 129 -25.06 -3.40 -10.92
CA ARG A 129 -24.79 -3.39 -12.37
C ARG A 129 -23.45 -4.02 -12.75
N TYR A 130 -22.51 -4.13 -11.81
CA TYR A 130 -21.15 -4.63 -12.06
C TYR A 130 -21.13 -6.00 -12.74
N VAL A 131 -21.80 -7.00 -12.17
CA VAL A 131 -21.79 -8.37 -12.72
C VAL A 131 -22.48 -8.46 -14.08
N PRO A 132 -23.68 -7.88 -14.29
CA PRO A 132 -24.26 -7.79 -15.64
C PRO A 132 -23.34 -7.11 -16.66
N HIS A 133 -22.65 -6.03 -16.26
CA HIS A 133 -21.75 -5.29 -17.14
C HIS A 133 -20.48 -6.09 -17.47
N ALA A 134 -19.85 -6.71 -16.46
CA ALA A 134 -18.73 -7.61 -16.63
C ALA A 134 -19.11 -8.77 -17.56
N ASN A 135 -20.28 -9.39 -17.34
CA ASN A 135 -20.77 -10.47 -18.19
C ASN A 135 -21.10 -10.02 -19.62
N LYS A 136 -21.43 -8.75 -19.86
CA LYS A 136 -21.58 -8.21 -21.22
C LYS A 136 -20.23 -8.22 -21.96
N ALA A 137 -19.15 -7.83 -21.28
CA ALA A 137 -17.80 -7.86 -21.83
C ALA A 137 -17.24 -9.29 -21.95
N LEU A 138 -17.47 -10.15 -20.97
CA LEU A 138 -16.98 -11.53 -20.97
C LEU A 138 -17.62 -12.41 -22.05
N ARG A 139 -18.82 -12.05 -22.54
CA ARG A 139 -19.52 -12.77 -23.62
C ARG A 139 -18.71 -12.90 -24.91
N SER A 140 -17.95 -11.87 -25.30
CA SER A 140 -17.11 -11.93 -26.51
C SER A 140 -16.00 -12.98 -26.39
N PHE A 141 -15.63 -13.31 -25.15
CA PHE A 141 -14.63 -14.32 -24.83
C PHE A 141 -15.23 -15.68 -24.45
N ASN A 142 -16.55 -15.87 -24.61
CA ASN A 142 -17.25 -17.08 -24.20
C ASN A 142 -17.12 -17.37 -22.69
N MET A 143 -17.03 -16.34 -21.86
CA MET A 143 -16.87 -16.43 -20.41
C MET A 143 -18.04 -15.76 -19.66
N TYR A 144 -18.28 -16.20 -18.43
CA TYR A 144 -19.29 -15.64 -17.53
C TYR A 144 -18.83 -15.70 -16.08
N LEU A 145 -18.90 -14.58 -15.38
CA LEU A 145 -18.72 -14.50 -13.93
C LEU A 145 -20.03 -14.87 -13.22
N ASN A 146 -20.01 -15.96 -12.47
CA ASN A 146 -21.11 -16.40 -11.62
C ASN A 146 -20.81 -16.10 -10.15
N VAL A 147 -21.54 -15.16 -9.55
CA VAL A 147 -21.44 -14.84 -8.11
C VAL A 147 -22.72 -15.19 -7.33
N ARG A 148 -23.64 -15.95 -7.95
CA ARG A 148 -24.95 -16.25 -7.36
C ARG A 148 -24.79 -17.23 -6.22
N ARG A 149 -25.01 -16.76 -4.99
CA ARG A 149 -25.01 -17.61 -3.81
C ARG A 149 -26.22 -18.56 -3.81
N PRO A 150 -26.08 -19.80 -3.31
CA PRO A 150 -27.24 -20.64 -3.06
C PRO A 150 -28.17 -19.91 -2.08
N PRO A 151 -29.50 -20.02 -2.24
CA PRO A 151 -30.44 -19.43 -1.30
C PRO A 151 -30.17 -20.00 0.09
N LEU A 152 -30.00 -19.11 1.08
CA LEU A 152 -29.94 -19.52 2.48
C LEU A 152 -31.24 -20.28 2.77
N ARG A 153 -31.13 -21.53 3.27
CA ARG A 153 -32.30 -22.27 3.81
C ARG A 153 -32.75 -21.58 5.10
N SER A 154 -33.39 -20.43 4.98
CA SER A 154 -34.11 -19.76 6.05
C SER A 154 -35.48 -20.42 6.18
N LYS A 155 -35.82 -20.90 7.38
CA LYS A 155 -37.19 -21.32 7.73
C LYS A 155 -38.14 -20.14 8.00
N PHE A 156 -37.70 -18.90 7.82
CA PHE A 156 -38.51 -17.70 8.06
C PHE A 156 -38.79 -16.97 6.74
N SER A 157 -40.08 -16.84 6.40
CA SER A 157 -40.61 -16.37 5.12
C SER A 157 -40.89 -14.87 5.03
N LEU A 158 -40.33 -14.05 5.92
CA LEU A 158 -40.67 -12.62 5.99
C LEU A 158 -39.42 -11.77 5.75
N ASN A 159 -39.34 -11.17 4.56
CA ASN A 159 -38.33 -10.18 4.20
C ASN A 159 -39.01 -8.80 4.08
N PRO A 160 -39.18 -8.05 5.18
CA PRO A 160 -39.98 -6.82 5.23
C PRO A 160 -39.39 -5.65 4.42
N ILE A 161 -38.15 -5.79 3.90
CA ILE A 161 -37.42 -4.75 3.18
C ILE A 161 -37.65 -4.84 1.65
N ALA A 162 -38.29 -5.90 1.15
CA ALA A 162 -38.58 -6.07 -0.28
C ALA A 162 -39.50 -4.96 -0.85
N PHE A 163 -40.29 -4.31 0.01
CA PHE A 163 -41.21 -3.23 -0.39
C PHE A 163 -40.49 -1.91 -0.74
N LEU A 164 -39.29 -1.66 -0.19
CA LEU A 164 -38.56 -0.40 -0.38
C LEU A 164 -37.71 -0.37 -1.66
N PHE A 165 -37.59 -1.50 -2.36
CA PHE A 165 -36.78 -1.62 -3.59
C PHE A 165 -37.52 -2.45 -4.65
N PRO A 166 -38.48 -1.86 -5.39
CA PRO A 166 -39.16 -2.57 -6.45
C PRO A 166 -38.15 -3.07 -7.50
N HIS A 167 -38.19 -4.37 -7.79
CA HIS A 167 -37.52 -4.93 -8.96
C HIS A 167 -38.19 -4.40 -10.23
N PRO A 168 -37.44 -4.17 -11.33
CA PRO A 168 -38.09 -3.94 -12.62
C PRO A 168 -38.87 -5.20 -12.99
N GLU A 169 -40.18 -5.06 -13.19
CA GLU A 169 -41.04 -6.13 -13.67
C GLU A 169 -40.53 -6.67 -15.02
N PRO A 170 -40.45 -8.00 -15.20
CA PRO A 170 -40.42 -8.57 -16.54
C PRO A 170 -41.80 -8.43 -17.17
N THR A 171 -41.84 -7.87 -18.37
CA THR A 171 -43.03 -7.82 -19.24
C THR A 171 -43.65 -9.22 -19.40
N PRO A 172 -44.98 -9.36 -19.28
CA PRO A 172 -45.64 -10.65 -19.40
C PRO A 172 -46.02 -10.91 -20.86
N GLU A 173 -45.36 -11.86 -21.54
CA GLU A 173 -45.94 -12.47 -22.74
C GLU A 173 -45.87 -13.99 -22.72
N SER A 174 -47.05 -14.53 -22.38
CA SER A 174 -47.78 -15.62 -23.01
C SER A 174 -47.25 -17.06 -22.94
N ALA A 175 -48.10 -17.87 -22.29
CA ALA A 175 -48.08 -19.30 -22.25
C ALA A 175 -48.22 -19.95 -23.65
N SER A 176 -47.54 -21.08 -23.79
CA SER A 176 -47.64 -22.03 -24.89
C SER A 176 -49.07 -22.50 -25.19
N ARG A 177 -49.49 -22.44 -26.47
CA ARG A 177 -50.43 -23.40 -27.06
C ARG A 177 -50.02 -23.73 -28.50
N SER A 178 -50.27 -24.99 -28.83
CA SER A 178 -49.73 -25.79 -29.93
C SER A 178 -50.55 -25.77 -31.22
N LEU A 179 -49.84 -25.89 -32.36
CA LEU A 179 -50.17 -26.58 -33.63
C LEU A 179 -51.29 -26.05 -34.54
N THR A 180 -50.92 -25.61 -35.76
CA THR A 180 -51.41 -26.09 -37.08
C THR A 180 -50.59 -25.49 -38.25
N ARG A 181 -50.79 -25.99 -39.48
CA ARG A 181 -49.78 -26.31 -40.53
C ARG A 181 -49.90 -25.42 -41.81
N THR A 182 -48.80 -25.28 -42.59
CA THR A 182 -48.66 -24.97 -44.07
C THR A 182 -48.61 -23.49 -44.57
N PRO A 183 -48.12 -23.15 -45.80
CA PRO A 183 -46.70 -22.81 -46.09
C PRO A 183 -46.42 -21.52 -46.95
N SER A 184 -45.15 -21.03 -46.90
CA SER A 184 -44.40 -20.20 -47.91
C SER A 184 -44.76 -18.70 -48.15
N PRO A 185 -43.87 -17.82 -48.72
CA PRO A 185 -42.41 -17.89 -48.93
C PRO A 185 -41.57 -16.61 -48.54
N SER A 186 -40.25 -16.82 -48.44
CA SER A 186 -39.10 -15.92 -48.75
C SER A 186 -38.97 -14.50 -48.16
N SER A 187 -38.00 -14.32 -47.25
CA SER A 187 -37.10 -13.15 -47.15
C SER A 187 -35.86 -13.52 -46.31
N PRO A 188 -34.62 -13.18 -46.69
CA PRO A 188 -33.43 -13.54 -45.93
C PRO A 188 -33.11 -12.44 -44.90
N THR A 189 -33.26 -12.73 -43.61
CA THR A 189 -32.72 -11.88 -42.55
C THR A 189 -31.87 -12.71 -41.59
N ASP A 190 -30.66 -12.20 -41.36
CA ASP A 190 -29.59 -12.76 -40.55
C ASP A 190 -30.08 -13.34 -39.23
N ARG A 191 -29.94 -14.66 -39.08
CA ARG A 191 -30.13 -15.34 -37.80
C ARG A 191 -28.96 -15.02 -36.87
N SER A 192 -29.18 -14.05 -35.99
CA SER A 192 -28.55 -14.03 -34.66
C SER A 192 -28.85 -15.37 -33.96
N THR A 193 -27.85 -16.24 -33.85
CA THR A 193 -27.92 -17.46 -33.04
C THR A 193 -27.87 -17.10 -31.56
N SER A 194 -28.96 -16.58 -31.00
CA SER A 194 -29.16 -16.54 -29.55
C SER A 194 -29.84 -17.82 -29.12
N VAL A 195 -29.03 -18.87 -28.89
CA VAL A 195 -29.50 -20.06 -28.17
C VAL A 195 -29.91 -19.61 -26.76
N PRO A 196 -31.13 -19.91 -26.28
CA PRO A 196 -31.52 -19.65 -24.91
C PRO A 196 -30.61 -20.42 -23.95
N ILE A 197 -29.95 -19.70 -23.04
CA ILE A 197 -29.03 -20.27 -22.06
C ILE A 197 -29.84 -21.04 -21.02
N ALA A 198 -29.50 -22.32 -20.81
CA ALA A 198 -30.01 -23.11 -19.69
C ALA A 198 -29.75 -22.36 -18.36
N PRO A 199 -30.66 -22.40 -17.38
CA PRO A 199 -30.50 -21.65 -16.14
C PRO A 199 -29.18 -22.02 -15.46
N ILE A 200 -28.27 -21.04 -15.35
CA ILE A 200 -26.95 -21.21 -14.74
C ILE A 200 -27.16 -21.66 -13.28
N PRO A 201 -26.61 -22.82 -12.87
CA PRO A 201 -26.75 -23.30 -11.50
C PRO A 201 -26.08 -22.32 -10.50
N PRO A 202 -26.50 -22.32 -9.22
CA PRO A 202 -25.81 -21.55 -8.19
C PRO A 202 -24.33 -21.97 -8.11
N THR A 203 -23.46 -21.02 -7.79
CA THR A 203 -22.01 -21.25 -7.72
C THR A 203 -21.67 -22.36 -6.73
N ALA A 204 -20.72 -23.24 -7.09
CA ALA A 204 -20.13 -24.20 -6.15
C ALA A 204 -19.18 -23.50 -5.15
N ASN A 205 -18.64 -22.34 -5.52
CA ASN A 205 -17.71 -21.55 -4.70
C ASN A 205 -18.41 -20.33 -4.08
N PRO A 206 -18.43 -20.16 -2.74
CA PRO A 206 -19.11 -19.04 -2.08
C PRO A 206 -18.62 -17.64 -2.50
N ARG A 207 -17.42 -17.54 -3.09
CA ARG A 207 -16.83 -16.30 -3.62
C ARG A 207 -17.24 -15.99 -5.06
N GLY A 208 -17.93 -16.91 -5.72
CA GLY A 208 -18.20 -16.91 -7.15
C GLY A 208 -17.13 -17.64 -7.95
N GLU A 209 -17.37 -17.77 -9.25
CA GLU A 209 -16.52 -18.52 -10.18
C GLU A 209 -16.65 -18.02 -11.63
N LEU A 210 -15.57 -18.15 -12.40
CA LEU A 210 -15.60 -17.94 -13.85
C LEU A 210 -16.05 -19.23 -14.55
N ILE A 211 -17.02 -19.12 -15.46
CA ILE A 211 -17.63 -20.22 -16.20
C ILE A 211 -17.44 -19.98 -17.70
N PHE A 212 -17.07 -21.03 -18.42
CA PHE A 212 -16.91 -20.98 -19.88
C PHE A 212 -18.16 -21.51 -20.57
N SER A 213 -18.48 -20.93 -21.73
CA SER A 213 -19.53 -21.44 -22.60
C SER A 213 -19.10 -22.76 -23.26
N SER A 214 -20.07 -23.50 -23.82
CA SER A 214 -19.81 -24.74 -24.57
C SER A 214 -18.97 -24.53 -25.83
N ARG A 215 -18.74 -23.29 -26.26
CA ARG A 215 -17.88 -22.93 -27.40
C ARG A 215 -16.39 -22.99 -27.06
N VAL A 216 -16.02 -23.01 -25.78
CA VAL A 216 -14.64 -23.24 -25.36
C VAL A 216 -14.38 -24.74 -25.33
N ASP A 217 -13.21 -25.14 -25.81
CA ASP A 217 -12.80 -26.53 -25.88
C ASP A 217 -12.98 -27.25 -24.55
N ARG A 218 -13.51 -28.47 -24.61
CA ARG A 218 -13.85 -29.24 -23.42
C ARG A 218 -12.62 -29.58 -22.59
N SER A 219 -11.51 -29.93 -23.24
CA SER A 219 -10.27 -30.28 -22.55
C SER A 219 -9.66 -29.08 -21.82
N PHE A 220 -9.78 -27.88 -22.38
CA PHE A 220 -9.37 -26.64 -21.71
C PHE A 220 -10.22 -26.36 -20.47
N ARG A 221 -11.55 -26.44 -20.60
CA ARG A 221 -12.49 -26.21 -19.48
C ARG A 221 -12.22 -27.16 -18.31
N GLU A 222 -12.12 -28.45 -18.59
CA GLU A 222 -11.88 -29.48 -17.55
C GLU A 222 -10.49 -29.35 -16.91
N SER A 223 -9.49 -28.89 -17.65
CA SER A 223 -8.13 -28.72 -17.12
C SER A 223 -8.00 -27.47 -16.26
N TYR A 224 -8.63 -26.36 -16.67
CA TYR A 224 -8.73 -25.16 -15.85
C TYR A 224 -9.54 -25.38 -14.58
N GLU A 225 -10.68 -26.08 -14.66
CA GLU A 225 -11.49 -26.42 -13.48
C GLU A 225 -10.70 -27.23 -12.45
N ARG A 226 -9.89 -28.20 -12.91
CA ARG A 226 -8.98 -28.97 -12.04
C ARG A 226 -7.90 -28.08 -11.41
N TYR A 227 -7.29 -27.19 -12.20
CA TYR A 227 -6.28 -26.25 -11.71
C TYR A 227 -6.85 -25.32 -10.63
N ARG A 228 -8.03 -24.74 -10.89
CA ARG A 228 -8.75 -23.90 -9.92
C ARG A 228 -9.15 -24.66 -8.67
N ALA A 229 -9.67 -25.87 -8.80
CA ALA A 229 -10.05 -26.69 -7.65
C ALA A 229 -8.84 -27.02 -6.76
N ALA A 230 -7.67 -27.29 -7.35
CA ALA A 230 -6.43 -27.49 -6.60
C ALA A 230 -6.02 -26.22 -5.84
N PHE A 231 -6.11 -25.05 -6.48
CA PHE A 231 -5.82 -23.76 -5.86
C PHE A 231 -6.75 -23.47 -4.66
N GLU A 232 -8.06 -23.66 -4.83
CA GLU A 232 -9.04 -23.41 -3.77
C GLU A 232 -8.90 -24.40 -2.59
N ARG A 233 -8.55 -25.66 -2.85
CA ARG A 233 -8.25 -26.62 -1.77
C ARG A 233 -7.05 -26.18 -0.92
N LYS A 234 -5.95 -25.79 -1.57
CA LYS A 234 -4.74 -25.33 -0.89
C LYS A 234 -5.00 -24.07 -0.05
N ARG A 235 -5.88 -23.19 -0.52
CA ARG A 235 -6.34 -22.02 0.22
C ARG A 235 -7.18 -22.40 1.44
N GLN A 236 -8.15 -23.29 1.29
CA GLN A 236 -9.00 -23.73 2.41
C GLN A 236 -8.21 -24.48 3.47
N GLU A 237 -7.17 -25.22 3.08
CA GLU A 237 -6.25 -25.88 4.01
C GLU A 237 -5.48 -24.85 4.84
N ARG A 238 -5.01 -23.75 4.23
CA ARG A 238 -4.39 -22.63 4.96
C ARG A 238 -5.37 -21.98 5.93
N GLU A 239 -6.57 -21.61 5.45
CA GLU A 239 -7.60 -20.99 6.30
C GLU A 239 -8.02 -21.90 7.47
N ARG A 240 -8.05 -23.23 7.27
CA ARG A 240 -8.30 -24.21 8.33
C ARG A 240 -7.13 -24.37 9.29
N SER A 241 -5.90 -24.34 8.80
CA SER A 241 -4.69 -24.34 9.62
C SER A 241 -4.67 -23.12 10.53
N ASP A 242 -4.94 -21.94 9.98
CA ASP A 242 -5.00 -20.67 10.72
C ASP A 242 -6.12 -20.70 11.77
N ALA A 243 -7.29 -21.21 11.41
CA ALA A 243 -8.41 -21.39 12.35
C ALA A 243 -8.12 -22.43 13.45
N MET A 244 -7.39 -23.49 13.13
CA MET A 244 -7.01 -24.54 14.08
C MET A 244 -5.94 -24.04 15.06
N GLN A 245 -4.98 -23.27 14.57
CA GLN A 245 -3.97 -22.58 15.39
C GLN A 245 -4.62 -21.56 16.35
N THR A 246 -5.68 -20.88 15.89
CA THR A 246 -6.49 -19.98 16.71
C THR A 246 -7.30 -20.71 17.79
N ARG A 247 -7.69 -21.98 17.57
CA ARG A 247 -8.51 -22.77 18.49
C ARG A 247 -7.70 -23.52 19.55
N ILE A 248 -6.43 -23.84 19.26
CA ILE A 248 -5.53 -24.54 20.19
C ILE A 248 -4.79 -23.55 21.11
N GLY A 249 -4.60 -22.29 20.70
CA GLY A 249 -3.98 -21.22 21.51
C GLY A 249 -4.93 -20.47 22.45
N GLY A 250 -6.04 -21.09 22.85
CA GLY A 250 -7.17 -20.45 23.54
C GLY A 250 -6.96 -20.18 25.03
N THR A 251 -5.97 -19.37 25.40
CA THR A 251 -5.99 -18.60 26.67
C THR A 251 -5.23 -17.27 26.64
N ASN A 252 -4.46 -16.93 25.60
CA ASN A 252 -3.67 -15.67 25.59
C ASN A 252 -3.87 -14.78 24.34
N LYS A 253 -4.96 -14.95 23.58
CA LYS A 253 -5.19 -14.16 22.36
C LYS A 253 -6.34 -13.15 22.51
N ALA A 254 -6.26 -12.33 23.55
CA ALA A 254 -7.14 -11.18 23.74
C ALA A 254 -6.34 -9.89 23.95
N THR A 255 -5.27 -9.69 23.16
CA THR A 255 -4.57 -8.40 22.98
C THR A 255 -3.78 -8.27 21.65
N SER A 256 -3.76 -9.24 20.75
CA SER A 256 -2.75 -9.29 19.65
C SER A 256 -3.28 -9.01 18.23
N ASP A 257 -4.26 -8.14 18.04
CA ASP A 257 -4.82 -7.88 16.68
C ASP A 257 -4.36 -6.54 16.05
N TRP A 258 -3.27 -5.94 16.56
CA TRP A 258 -2.78 -4.64 16.07
C TRP A 258 -1.26 -4.52 15.87
N ASN A 259 -0.47 -5.61 15.79
CA ASN A 259 1.00 -5.47 15.79
C ASN A 259 1.81 -6.39 14.86
N ASP A 260 1.19 -7.00 13.84
CA ASP A 260 1.83 -8.04 13.00
C ASP A 260 2.16 -7.61 11.56
N HIS A 261 2.24 -6.31 11.24
CA HIS A 261 2.60 -5.88 9.87
C HIS A 261 4.10 -6.05 9.60
N MET A 262 4.50 -7.27 9.27
CA MET A 262 5.77 -7.61 8.63
C MET A 262 5.51 -8.44 7.39
N PRO A 263 6.24 -8.21 6.30
CA PRO A 263 7.48 -7.44 6.21
C PRO A 263 7.29 -6.02 5.67
N PHE A 264 8.26 -5.14 5.95
CA PHE A 264 8.28 -3.76 5.46
C PHE A 264 9.64 -3.31 4.93
N SER A 265 9.62 -2.32 4.03
CA SER A 265 10.78 -1.58 3.54
C SER A 265 10.38 -0.12 3.33
N HIS A 266 11.22 0.84 3.74
CA HIS A 266 10.92 2.28 3.64
C HIS A 266 11.77 3.03 2.62
N HIS A 267 12.50 2.34 1.76
CA HIS A 267 13.36 2.99 0.77
C HIS A 267 13.48 2.13 -0.49
N SER A 268 13.04 2.66 -1.63
CA SER A 268 13.22 2.02 -2.94
C SER A 268 13.18 3.03 -4.10
N HIS A 269 13.76 2.62 -5.22
CA HIS A 269 13.93 3.35 -6.47
C HIS A 269 13.60 2.46 -7.67
N SER A 270 13.27 3.07 -8.80
CA SER A 270 12.89 2.39 -10.04
C SER A 270 13.59 2.99 -11.25
N GLY A 271 13.94 2.15 -12.24
CA GLY A 271 14.58 2.62 -13.47
C GLY A 271 13.71 3.56 -14.32
N GLN A 272 12.40 3.61 -14.05
CA GLN A 272 11.47 4.54 -14.68
C GLN A 272 11.74 5.99 -14.26
N PHE A 273 12.21 6.21 -13.03
CA PHE A 273 12.36 7.55 -12.45
C PHE A 273 13.77 7.84 -11.90
N CYS A 274 14.63 6.83 -11.79
CA CYS A 274 16.05 6.94 -11.43
C CYS A 274 16.95 6.33 -12.52
N ARG A 275 17.97 7.07 -12.96
CA ARG A 275 18.82 6.70 -14.12
C ARG A 275 19.83 5.57 -13.85
N HIS A 276 20.20 5.37 -12.59
CA HIS A 276 21.04 4.26 -12.17
C HIS A 276 20.25 3.09 -11.56
N ALA A 277 18.91 3.14 -11.66
CA ALA A 277 18.02 2.03 -11.32
C ALA A 277 17.55 1.28 -12.58
N SER A 278 16.76 0.22 -12.39
CA SER A 278 16.24 -0.62 -13.47
C SER A 278 14.76 -0.96 -13.29
N GLY A 279 14.08 -1.34 -14.37
CA GLY A 279 12.68 -1.72 -14.35
C GLY A 279 11.71 -0.55 -14.12
N THR A 280 10.43 -0.84 -14.24
CA THR A 280 9.34 0.11 -13.96
C THR A 280 9.02 0.16 -12.48
N LEU A 281 8.39 1.25 -12.03
CA LEU A 281 7.91 1.36 -10.65
C LEU A 281 6.88 0.28 -10.32
N GLU A 282 6.05 -0.10 -11.29
CA GLU A 282 5.09 -1.20 -11.12
C GLU A 282 5.78 -2.56 -10.95
N GLU A 283 6.88 -2.83 -11.67
CA GLU A 283 7.65 -4.07 -11.49
C GLU A 283 8.25 -4.17 -10.08
N VAL A 284 8.75 -3.06 -9.52
CA VAL A 284 9.22 -2.99 -8.13
C VAL A 284 8.07 -3.34 -7.16
N VAL A 285 6.91 -2.72 -7.33
CA VAL A 285 5.71 -2.99 -6.51
C VAL A 285 5.25 -4.44 -6.62
N LEU A 286 5.22 -5.00 -7.83
CA LEU A 286 4.82 -6.39 -8.06
C LEU A 286 5.79 -7.37 -7.41
N GLU A 287 7.07 -7.07 -7.41
CA GLU A 287 8.06 -7.90 -6.72
C GLU A 287 7.93 -7.80 -5.20
N ALA A 288 7.67 -6.61 -4.66
CA ALA A 288 7.38 -6.43 -3.24
C ALA A 288 6.14 -7.27 -2.82
N ILE A 289 5.08 -7.25 -3.63
CA ILE A 289 3.89 -8.10 -3.43
C ILE A 289 4.26 -9.59 -3.52
N ARG A 290 5.12 -9.98 -4.48
CA ARG A 290 5.53 -11.38 -4.66
C ARG A 290 6.28 -11.92 -3.44
N LEU A 291 7.16 -11.11 -2.85
CA LEU A 291 7.89 -11.44 -1.62
C LEU A 291 7.01 -11.36 -0.37
N GLY A 292 5.86 -10.68 -0.48
CA GLY A 292 4.82 -10.60 0.53
C GLY A 292 5.00 -9.43 1.48
N PHE A 293 5.66 -8.35 1.07
CA PHE A 293 5.71 -7.09 1.82
C PHE A 293 4.30 -6.56 2.10
N GLU A 294 4.07 -6.16 3.34
CA GLU A 294 2.82 -5.58 3.79
C GLU A 294 2.83 -4.05 3.71
N VAL A 295 4.00 -3.44 3.98
CA VAL A 295 4.24 -2.00 3.83
C VAL A 295 5.49 -1.78 2.97
N TYR A 296 5.40 -0.93 1.94
CA TYR A 296 6.53 -0.68 1.06
C TYR A 296 6.63 0.79 0.65
N GLY A 297 7.83 1.33 0.78
CA GLY A 297 8.15 2.72 0.54
C GLY A 297 8.62 2.98 -0.89
N LEU A 298 8.01 3.93 -1.58
CA LEU A 298 8.43 4.42 -2.89
C LEU A 298 9.05 5.81 -2.72
N THR A 299 10.35 5.96 -2.95
CA THR A 299 11.13 7.12 -2.48
C THR A 299 12.19 7.54 -3.48
N GLU A 300 11.77 7.85 -4.71
CA GLU A 300 12.70 8.35 -5.72
C GLU A 300 13.49 9.57 -5.22
N HIS A 301 14.71 9.73 -5.74
CA HIS A 301 15.51 10.92 -5.49
C HIS A 301 14.77 12.19 -5.92
N VAL A 302 14.83 13.23 -5.09
CA VAL A 302 14.38 14.58 -5.48
C VAL A 302 15.10 15.06 -6.75
N PRO A 303 14.62 16.07 -7.50
CA PRO A 303 15.33 16.60 -8.67
C PRO A 303 16.67 17.28 -8.33
N ARG A 304 17.56 17.36 -9.33
CA ARG A 304 18.69 18.31 -9.35
C ARG A 304 18.22 19.65 -9.89
N TYR A 305 18.63 20.74 -9.25
CA TYR A 305 18.14 22.10 -9.56
C TYR A 305 19.11 22.95 -10.36
N ARG A 306 20.37 22.51 -10.52
CA ARG A 306 21.39 23.25 -11.25
C ARG A 306 22.10 22.33 -12.26
N PRO A 307 22.41 22.81 -13.48
CA PRO A 307 23.07 21.99 -14.49
C PRO A 307 24.43 21.42 -14.07
N GLU A 308 25.18 22.14 -13.23
CA GLU A 308 26.49 21.72 -12.73
C GLU A 308 26.43 20.56 -11.70
N ASP A 309 25.24 20.30 -11.15
CA ASP A 309 25.02 19.24 -10.15
C ASP A 309 24.50 17.93 -10.76
N LEU A 310 24.29 17.90 -12.08
CA LEU A 310 23.81 16.69 -12.76
C LEU A 310 24.85 15.58 -12.68
N TYR A 311 24.40 14.37 -12.34
CA TYR A 311 25.25 13.19 -12.41
C TYR A 311 25.60 12.85 -13.87
N PRO A 312 26.71 12.14 -14.12
CA PRO A 312 27.08 11.72 -15.48
C PRO A 312 25.99 10.94 -16.21
N GLU A 313 25.16 10.19 -15.50
CA GLU A 313 24.01 9.44 -16.04
C GLU A 313 22.75 10.28 -16.26
N GLU A 314 22.70 11.48 -15.70
CA GLU A 314 21.69 12.51 -15.99
C GLU A 314 22.15 13.45 -17.11
N ALA A 315 23.35 13.24 -17.66
CA ALA A 315 23.90 14.05 -18.75
C ALA A 315 22.96 14.05 -19.95
N GLY A 316 22.56 15.25 -20.39
CA GLY A 316 21.60 15.44 -21.48
C GLY A 316 20.16 15.71 -21.03
N LEU A 317 19.87 15.67 -19.73
CA LEU A 317 18.62 16.17 -19.15
C LEU A 317 18.80 17.62 -18.68
N SER A 318 17.72 18.39 -18.72
CA SER A 318 17.66 19.68 -18.04
C SER A 318 17.14 19.50 -16.61
N PRO A 319 17.46 20.41 -15.66
CA PRO A 319 16.81 20.44 -14.35
C PRO A 319 15.27 20.38 -14.44
N ASP A 320 14.66 21.11 -15.39
CA ASP A 320 13.21 21.07 -15.64
C ASP A 320 12.70 19.67 -16.01
N ALA A 321 13.49 18.90 -16.76
CA ALA A 321 13.13 17.53 -17.11
C ALA A 321 13.14 16.61 -15.89
N LEU A 322 14.07 16.81 -14.95
CA LEU A 322 14.12 16.07 -13.68
C LEU A 322 12.97 16.47 -12.74
N ILE A 323 12.62 17.76 -12.68
CA ILE A 323 11.44 18.24 -11.95
C ILE A 323 10.17 17.58 -12.50
N LYS A 324 10.02 17.56 -13.83
CA LYS A 324 8.90 16.87 -14.48
C LYS A 324 8.92 15.37 -14.19
N GLN A 325 10.08 14.71 -14.27
CA GLN A 325 10.22 13.28 -14.00
C GLN A 325 9.78 12.93 -12.57
N PHE A 326 10.11 13.77 -11.58
CA PHE A 326 9.66 13.58 -10.21
C PHE A 326 8.15 13.78 -10.05
N SER A 327 7.56 14.76 -10.77
CA SER A 327 6.10 14.93 -10.81
C SER A 327 5.40 13.70 -11.42
N ASP A 328 5.95 13.17 -12.53
CA ASP A 328 5.46 11.95 -13.18
C ASP A 328 5.59 10.73 -12.23
N PHE A 329 6.65 10.66 -11.41
CA PHE A 329 6.81 9.66 -10.35
C PHE A 329 5.66 9.73 -9.35
N LEU A 330 5.34 10.92 -8.82
CA LEU A 330 4.24 11.06 -7.87
C LEU A 330 2.91 10.63 -8.48
N ASP A 331 2.66 10.91 -9.75
CA ASP A 331 1.46 10.46 -10.45
C ASP A 331 1.38 8.93 -10.56
N GLU A 332 2.47 8.29 -10.99
CA GLU A 332 2.49 6.83 -11.12
C GLU A 332 2.44 6.13 -9.74
N ALA A 333 3.19 6.62 -8.75
CA ALA A 333 3.21 6.07 -7.40
C ALA A 333 1.81 6.08 -6.76
N HIS A 334 1.06 7.18 -6.89
CA HIS A 334 -0.31 7.26 -6.37
C HIS A 334 -1.31 6.41 -7.15
N LYS A 335 -1.12 6.26 -8.47
CA LYS A 335 -1.89 5.32 -9.29
C LYS A 335 -1.67 3.87 -8.84
N LEU A 336 -0.42 3.46 -8.63
CA LEU A 336 -0.07 2.12 -8.14
C LEU A 336 -0.59 1.90 -6.72
N LYS A 337 -0.44 2.89 -5.84
CA LYS A 337 -1.02 2.86 -4.48
C LYS A 337 -2.52 2.58 -4.49
N ALA A 338 -3.28 3.24 -5.37
CA ALA A 338 -4.71 2.98 -5.53
C ALA A 338 -4.99 1.58 -6.12
N ALA A 339 -4.22 1.16 -7.11
CA ALA A 339 -4.40 -0.13 -7.80
C ALA A 339 -4.11 -1.34 -6.90
N TYR A 340 -3.10 -1.24 -6.03
CA TYR A 340 -2.57 -2.34 -5.23
C TYR A 340 -2.96 -2.31 -3.75
N THR A 341 -3.82 -1.37 -3.33
CA THR A 341 -4.28 -1.22 -1.92
C THR A 341 -4.86 -2.48 -1.25
N SER A 342 -5.28 -3.49 -2.04
CA SER A 342 -5.80 -4.76 -1.51
C SER A 342 -4.73 -5.84 -1.29
N GLN A 343 -3.49 -5.56 -1.71
CA GLN A 343 -2.37 -6.50 -1.72
C GLN A 343 -1.20 -5.99 -0.89
N ILE A 344 -0.94 -4.68 -0.88
CA ILE A 344 0.19 -4.04 -0.19
C ILE A 344 -0.17 -2.61 0.20
N THR A 345 0.38 -2.13 1.32
CA THR A 345 0.32 -0.73 1.72
C THR A 345 1.53 0.00 1.16
N LEU A 346 1.32 0.82 0.13
CA LEU A 346 2.38 1.66 -0.42
C LEU A 346 2.43 2.99 0.32
N LEU A 347 3.63 3.45 0.69
CA LEU A 347 3.88 4.81 1.20
C LEU A 347 4.68 5.57 0.15
N VAL A 348 4.20 6.75 -0.26
CA VAL A 348 4.86 7.59 -1.26
C VAL A 348 5.66 8.66 -0.53
N GLY A 349 6.97 8.62 -0.69
CA GLY A 349 7.90 9.58 -0.09
C GLY A 349 8.92 10.07 -1.11
N LEU A 350 10.05 10.53 -0.60
CA LEU A 350 11.20 10.95 -1.39
C LEU A 350 12.49 10.67 -0.63
N GLU A 351 13.58 10.55 -1.37
CA GLU A 351 14.93 10.62 -0.83
C GLU A 351 15.53 12.00 -1.09
N THR A 352 16.08 12.62 -0.04
CA THR A 352 16.61 13.99 -0.13
C THR A 352 18.00 14.07 -0.75
N GLU A 353 18.30 15.25 -1.28
CA GLU A 353 19.65 15.70 -1.60
C GLU A 353 20.00 16.96 -0.79
N PHE A 354 21.30 17.13 -0.51
CA PHE A 354 21.83 18.41 -0.04
C PHE A 354 23.21 18.68 -0.64
N ILE A 355 23.22 19.41 -1.75
CA ILE A 355 24.44 19.84 -2.45
C ILE A 355 24.82 21.25 -1.99
N THR A 356 23.82 22.15 -1.97
CA THR A 356 23.88 23.55 -1.59
C THR A 356 22.56 24.02 -0.95
N ASN A 357 22.51 25.27 -0.46
CA ASN A 357 21.29 25.81 0.15
C ASN A 357 20.10 25.86 -0.83
N THR A 358 20.39 25.99 -2.13
CA THR A 358 19.39 26.00 -3.19
C THR A 358 18.59 24.69 -3.21
N ASP A 359 19.20 23.55 -2.92
CA ASP A 359 18.50 22.26 -2.87
C ASP A 359 17.49 22.21 -1.72
N LEU A 360 17.85 22.76 -0.56
CA LEU A 360 16.94 22.82 0.59
C LEU A 360 15.80 23.82 0.34
N GLU A 361 16.07 24.93 -0.33
CA GLU A 361 15.03 25.89 -0.76
C GLU A 361 14.05 25.22 -1.72
N ASN A 362 14.54 24.55 -2.75
CA ASN A 362 13.68 23.88 -3.71
C ASN A 362 12.97 22.65 -3.13
N LEU A 363 13.56 21.92 -2.18
CA LEU A 363 12.85 20.87 -1.45
C LEU A 363 11.68 21.44 -0.64
N SER A 364 11.85 22.63 -0.04
CA SER A 364 10.76 23.33 0.65
C SER A 364 9.64 23.69 -0.35
N THR A 365 9.99 24.19 -1.54
CA THR A 365 9.05 24.45 -2.63
C THR A 365 8.32 23.18 -3.08
N LEU A 366 9.06 22.10 -3.36
CA LEU A 366 8.53 20.81 -3.79
C LEU A 366 7.49 20.25 -2.80
N LEU A 367 7.80 20.29 -1.51
CA LEU A 367 6.88 19.86 -0.45
C LEU A 367 5.61 20.74 -0.41
N SER A 368 5.75 22.04 -0.67
CA SER A 368 4.62 22.99 -0.69
C SER A 368 3.72 22.85 -1.94
N GLU A 369 4.29 22.47 -3.09
CA GLU A 369 3.58 22.27 -4.35
C GLU A 369 2.85 20.92 -4.41
N HIS A 370 3.26 19.96 -3.58
CA HIS A 370 2.70 18.61 -3.53
C HIS A 370 2.15 18.24 -2.14
N PRO A 371 1.28 19.07 -1.53
CA PRO A 371 0.82 18.85 -0.17
C PRO A 371 0.03 17.53 -0.06
N GLY A 372 0.41 16.70 0.92
CA GLY A 372 -0.21 15.40 1.17
C GLY A 372 0.05 14.33 0.10
N ARG A 373 0.80 14.62 -0.97
CA ARG A 373 1.25 13.62 -1.94
C ARG A 373 2.59 12.99 -1.55
N ILE A 374 3.40 13.71 -0.78
CA ILE A 374 4.64 13.22 -0.17
C ILE A 374 4.33 12.95 1.31
N GLU A 375 4.30 11.68 1.68
CA GLU A 375 3.85 11.23 3.00
C GLU A 375 4.99 11.11 4.00
N TYR A 376 6.24 10.99 3.52
CA TYR A 376 7.43 10.96 4.36
C TYR A 376 8.69 11.28 3.58
N ILE A 377 9.76 11.52 4.33
CA ILE A 377 11.08 11.86 3.81
C ILE A 377 12.09 10.83 4.33
N VAL A 378 12.90 10.31 3.41
CA VAL A 378 14.17 9.64 3.71
C VAL A 378 15.26 10.70 3.66
N GLY A 379 15.75 11.08 4.84
CA GLY A 379 16.75 12.13 5.01
C GLY A 379 18.15 11.61 4.77
N SER A 380 18.63 11.76 3.53
CA SER A 380 19.93 11.29 3.04
C SER A 380 20.86 12.44 2.67
N ILE A 381 22.18 12.18 2.72
CA ILE A 381 23.24 13.09 2.26
C ILE A 381 24.17 12.33 1.32
N HIS A 382 24.31 12.80 0.07
CA HIS A 382 25.19 12.18 -0.93
C HIS A 382 26.40 13.06 -1.30
N HIS A 383 26.52 14.23 -0.67
CA HIS A 383 27.53 15.23 -1.02
C HIS A 383 28.27 15.75 0.22
N VAL A 384 29.55 16.06 0.04
CA VAL A 384 30.33 16.87 0.98
C VAL A 384 30.99 17.99 0.19
N ASN A 385 30.78 19.24 0.63
CA ASN A 385 31.25 20.43 -0.06
C ASN A 385 30.82 20.46 -1.55
N ALA A 386 29.56 20.11 -1.83
CA ALA A 386 28.99 19.97 -3.17
C ALA A 386 29.68 18.94 -4.09
N ILE A 387 30.48 18.02 -3.53
CA ILE A 387 31.13 16.94 -4.27
C ILE A 387 30.48 15.60 -3.90
N PRO A 388 30.07 14.77 -4.88
CA PRO A 388 29.49 13.46 -4.61
C PRO A 388 30.44 12.54 -3.85
N ILE A 389 29.91 11.81 -2.87
CA ILE A 389 30.71 10.91 -2.01
C ILE A 389 30.47 9.43 -2.28
N ASP A 390 29.40 9.11 -3.01
CA ASP A 390 28.91 7.74 -3.20
C ASP A 390 28.73 7.32 -4.67
N PHE A 391 28.90 8.25 -5.60
CA PHE A 391 28.91 7.97 -7.05
C PHE A 391 30.13 7.14 -7.48
N ASP A 392 31.34 7.62 -7.20
CA ASP A 392 32.58 6.90 -7.51
C ASP A 392 33.74 7.25 -6.55
N HIS A 393 34.78 6.43 -6.59
CA HIS A 393 35.94 6.60 -5.70
C HIS A 393 36.77 7.85 -6.01
N THR A 394 36.72 8.37 -7.25
CA THR A 394 37.44 9.58 -7.66
C THR A 394 36.82 10.81 -7.02
N SER A 395 35.50 10.95 -7.12
CA SER A 395 34.68 12.01 -6.52
C SER A 395 34.80 11.98 -5.00
N PHE A 396 34.74 10.80 -4.39
CA PHE A 396 35.00 10.65 -2.95
C PHE A 396 36.37 11.18 -2.53
N LYS A 397 37.44 10.85 -3.27
CA LYS A 397 38.79 11.39 -3.00
C LYS A 397 38.85 12.91 -3.19
N MET A 398 38.09 13.48 -4.14
CA MET A 398 37.98 14.92 -4.32
C MET A 398 37.28 15.58 -3.13
N ALA A 399 36.17 15.00 -2.66
CA ALA A 399 35.46 15.47 -1.48
C ALA A 399 36.38 15.46 -0.24
N LEU A 400 37.11 14.37 -0.01
CA LEU A 400 38.12 14.32 1.06
C LEU A 400 39.19 15.40 0.92
N ARG A 401 39.71 15.65 -0.28
CA ARG A 401 40.71 16.71 -0.53
C ARG A 401 40.16 18.11 -0.27
N SER A 402 38.86 18.33 -0.50
CA SER A 402 38.23 19.63 -0.22
C SER A 402 38.15 19.96 1.28
N CYS A 403 38.29 18.96 2.17
CA CYS A 403 38.26 19.12 3.63
C CYS A 403 39.65 19.34 4.26
N SER A 404 40.65 19.66 3.44
CA SER A 404 42.04 19.85 3.88
C SER A 404 42.27 21.25 4.41
N PRO A 405 43.06 21.44 5.48
CA PRO A 405 43.51 22.77 5.89
C PRO A 405 44.36 23.41 4.78
N THR A 406 44.25 24.73 4.63
CA THR A 406 44.86 25.48 3.52
C THR A 406 46.39 25.57 3.57
N GLU A 407 47.05 25.18 4.67
CA GLU A 407 48.51 25.21 4.80
C GLU A 407 48.99 24.10 5.75
N VAL A 408 49.69 23.07 5.25
CA VAL A 408 50.42 22.12 6.11
C VAL A 408 51.73 21.67 5.43
N ALA A 409 52.83 21.77 6.18
CA ALA A 409 54.15 21.30 5.78
C ALA A 409 54.21 19.76 5.66
N VAL A 410 55.12 19.26 4.81
CA VAL A 410 55.24 17.86 4.34
C VAL A 410 55.52 16.83 5.46
N ALA A 411 55.87 17.27 6.68
CA ALA A 411 56.37 16.39 7.75
C ALA A 411 55.30 15.58 8.51
N GLU A 412 54.00 15.87 8.38
CA GLU A 412 52.94 15.22 9.20
C GLU A 412 51.87 14.50 8.37
N MET A 413 52.28 13.73 7.36
CA MET A 413 51.37 13.17 6.35
C MET A 413 50.24 12.28 6.95
N ASN A 414 50.52 11.48 8.00
CA ASN A 414 49.52 10.62 8.64
C ASN A 414 48.56 11.38 9.58
N ALA A 415 49.06 12.30 10.41
CA ALA A 415 48.22 13.16 11.24
C ALA A 415 47.32 14.07 10.39
N THR A 416 47.81 14.47 9.21
CA THR A 416 47.04 15.23 8.22
C THR A 416 45.93 14.39 7.58
N ALA A 417 46.14 13.10 7.35
CA ALA A 417 45.10 12.21 6.81
C ALA A 417 43.95 11.98 7.80
N GLN A 418 44.26 11.65 9.06
CA GLN A 418 43.24 11.49 10.11
C GLN A 418 42.44 12.77 10.33
N ARG A 419 43.12 13.93 10.42
CA ARG A 419 42.47 15.25 10.56
C ARG A 419 41.56 15.58 9.39
N ARG A 420 41.99 15.28 8.16
CA ARG A 420 41.19 15.50 6.94
C ARG A 420 39.94 14.64 6.93
N MET A 421 40.06 13.38 7.34
CA MET A 421 38.91 12.49 7.49
C MET A 421 37.96 13.00 8.58
N ASP A 422 38.48 13.42 9.74
CA ASP A 422 37.67 14.01 10.82
C ASP A 422 36.88 15.24 10.34
N ASN A 423 37.53 16.13 9.56
CA ASN A 423 36.87 17.28 8.94
C ASN A 423 35.81 16.86 7.91
N PHE A 424 36.10 15.87 7.07
CA PHE A 424 35.16 15.36 6.08
C PHE A 424 33.91 14.77 6.73
N LEU A 425 34.08 13.90 7.72
CA LEU A 425 32.99 13.33 8.51
C LEU A 425 32.21 14.44 9.24
N SER A 426 32.90 15.44 9.80
CA SER A 426 32.28 16.59 10.45
C SER A 426 31.42 17.41 9.50
N ASN A 427 31.91 17.71 8.29
CA ASN A 427 31.17 18.45 7.27
C ASN A 427 29.93 17.68 6.83
N TYR A 428 30.05 16.37 6.59
CA TYR A 428 28.92 15.50 6.30
C TYR A 428 27.87 15.54 7.41
N LEU A 429 28.29 15.40 8.67
CA LEU A 429 27.37 15.40 9.82
C LEU A 429 26.73 16.76 10.09
N ASP A 430 27.40 17.87 9.77
CA ASP A 430 26.79 19.20 9.82
C ASP A 430 25.77 19.41 8.69
N ALA A 431 26.07 18.93 7.47
CA ALA A 431 25.12 18.96 6.37
C ALA A 431 23.85 18.16 6.71
N HIS A 432 24.04 16.94 7.23
CA HIS A 432 22.96 16.09 7.74
C HIS A 432 22.13 16.81 8.81
N TYR A 433 22.77 17.41 9.82
CA TYR A 433 22.07 18.12 10.90
C TYR A 433 21.19 19.26 10.39
N ARG A 434 21.71 20.05 9.43
CA ARG A 434 20.93 21.15 8.82
C ARG A 434 19.70 20.64 8.08
N LEU A 435 19.82 19.47 7.43
CA LEU A 435 18.68 18.81 6.80
C LEU A 435 17.67 18.33 7.85
N LEU A 436 18.12 17.73 8.96
CA LEU A 436 17.25 17.33 10.06
C LEU A 436 16.49 18.52 10.67
N GLU A 437 17.20 19.60 10.98
CA GLU A 437 16.62 20.80 11.59
C GLU A 437 15.52 21.41 10.71
N ARG A 438 15.70 21.37 9.39
CA ARG A 438 14.80 22.01 8.44
C ARG A 438 13.58 21.15 8.08
N PHE A 439 13.74 19.83 7.94
CA PHE A 439 12.68 18.98 7.37
C PHE A 439 12.14 17.89 8.29
N ARG A 440 12.84 17.61 9.40
CA ARG A 440 12.54 16.51 10.33
C ARG A 440 12.12 15.21 9.61
N PRO A 441 13.01 14.58 8.82
CA PRO A 441 12.67 13.36 8.08
C PRO A 441 12.18 12.23 8.98
N GLU A 442 11.13 11.52 8.58
CA GLU A 442 10.61 10.36 9.31
C GLU A 442 11.60 9.20 9.34
N ILE A 443 12.35 9.01 8.24
CA ILE A 443 13.43 8.02 8.12
C ILE A 443 14.76 8.77 7.99
N ILE A 444 15.72 8.46 8.85
CA ILE A 444 17.11 8.90 8.71
C ILE A 444 17.80 7.93 7.76
N GLY A 445 18.03 8.36 6.51
CA GLY A 445 18.64 7.54 5.47
C GLY A 445 20.12 7.28 5.76
N HIS A 446 20.56 6.04 5.49
CA HIS A 446 21.94 5.51 5.53
C HIS A 446 22.97 6.43 6.22
N LEU A 447 22.76 6.65 7.53
CA LEU A 447 23.34 7.75 8.31
C LEU A 447 24.86 7.89 8.20
N ASP A 448 25.56 6.77 8.02
CA ASP A 448 27.01 6.67 7.97
C ASP A 448 27.55 6.42 6.54
N LEU A 449 26.78 6.75 5.50
CA LEU A 449 27.21 6.64 4.10
C LEU A 449 28.56 7.31 3.83
N CYS A 450 28.91 8.37 4.57
CA CYS A 450 30.21 9.03 4.46
C CYS A 450 31.43 8.11 4.65
N ARG A 451 31.28 6.94 5.30
CA ARG A 451 32.36 5.95 5.37
C ARG A 451 32.32 4.89 4.27
N LEU A 452 31.53 5.06 3.20
CA LEU A 452 31.35 4.10 2.08
C LEU A 452 32.64 3.37 1.68
N TYR A 453 33.71 4.13 1.41
CA TYR A 453 35.01 3.61 0.97
C TYR A 453 35.98 3.26 2.11
N ASN A 454 35.56 3.44 3.37
CA ASN A 454 36.30 3.08 4.58
C ASN A 454 35.37 2.36 5.59
N PRO A 455 34.81 1.17 5.26
CA PRO A 455 33.81 0.47 6.08
C PRO A 455 34.26 0.18 7.52
N ASN A 456 35.56 -0.02 7.73
CA ASN A 456 36.13 -0.35 9.04
C ASN A 456 36.38 0.88 9.92
N LEU A 457 36.15 2.09 9.40
CA LEU A 457 36.30 3.34 10.14
C LEU A 457 35.37 3.36 11.35
N ARG A 458 35.90 3.70 12.53
CA ARG A 458 35.12 3.83 13.77
C ARG A 458 34.95 5.31 14.12
N PHE A 459 33.72 5.80 14.20
CA PHE A 459 33.46 7.23 14.47
C PHE A 459 34.04 7.69 15.81
N SER A 460 34.12 6.81 16.80
CA SER A 460 34.73 7.09 18.11
C SER A 460 36.20 7.51 18.05
N GLU A 461 36.91 7.25 16.94
CA GLU A 461 38.30 7.64 16.71
C GLU A 461 38.45 9.07 16.16
N PHE A 462 37.34 9.76 15.89
CA PHE A 462 37.29 11.09 15.26
C PHE A 462 36.66 12.10 16.23
N PRO A 463 37.47 12.84 17.01
CA PRO A 463 36.99 13.64 18.13
C PRO A 463 36.07 14.81 17.73
N ASN A 464 36.12 15.30 16.49
CA ASN A 464 35.20 16.35 16.02
C ASN A 464 33.91 15.75 15.43
N ALA A 465 34.02 14.67 14.68
CA ALA A 465 32.87 13.99 14.09
C ALA A 465 32.01 13.26 15.13
N TRP A 466 32.61 12.61 16.13
CA TRP A 466 31.89 11.81 17.11
C TRP A 466 30.80 12.58 17.89
N PRO A 467 31.08 13.77 18.45
CA PRO A 467 30.03 14.58 19.08
C PRO A 467 28.93 15.02 18.11
N LYS A 468 29.26 15.29 16.84
CA LYS A 468 28.29 15.68 15.80
C LYS A 468 27.36 14.52 15.44
N LEU A 469 27.89 13.30 15.37
CA LEU A 469 27.07 12.11 15.17
C LEU A 469 26.10 11.93 16.34
N LYS A 470 26.58 12.03 17.59
CA LYS A 470 25.72 11.99 18.78
C LYS A 470 24.65 13.07 18.78
N ARG A 471 25.01 14.31 18.40
CA ARG A 471 24.06 15.43 18.22
C ARG A 471 22.96 15.05 17.24
N ASN A 472 23.32 14.55 16.06
CA ASN A 472 22.36 14.21 15.01
C ASN A 472 21.41 13.09 15.43
N VAL A 473 21.95 12.02 16.02
CA VAL A 473 21.17 10.90 16.55
C VAL A 473 20.22 11.39 17.65
N GLY A 474 20.72 12.16 18.62
CA GLY A 474 19.89 12.71 19.69
C GLY A 474 18.78 13.64 19.19
N PHE A 475 19.09 14.49 18.20
CA PHE A 475 18.10 15.37 17.57
C PHE A 475 16.99 14.58 16.87
N ALA A 476 17.36 13.58 16.06
CA ALA A 476 16.44 12.70 15.36
C ALA A 476 15.50 11.92 16.32
N ILE A 477 16.06 11.42 17.42
CA ILE A 477 15.27 10.77 18.49
C ILE A 477 14.29 11.77 19.12
N GLY A 478 14.71 13.02 19.32
CA GLY A 478 13.90 14.07 19.92
C GLY A 478 12.58 14.36 19.20
N TYR A 479 12.51 14.10 17.89
CA TYR A 479 11.27 14.20 17.11
C TYR A 479 10.68 12.85 16.67
N ASN A 480 11.15 11.74 17.26
CA ASN A 480 10.70 10.36 17.03
C ASN A 480 11.04 9.75 15.66
N ALA A 481 12.07 10.25 14.96
CA ALA A 481 12.51 9.65 13.70
C ALA A 481 12.87 8.16 13.83
N LEU A 482 12.75 7.42 12.75
CA LEU A 482 13.28 6.07 12.61
C LEU A 482 14.65 6.14 11.92
N PHE A 483 15.59 5.33 12.38
CA PHE A 483 16.89 5.17 11.74
C PHE A 483 16.83 4.01 10.78
N GLU A 484 17.24 4.26 9.55
CA GLU A 484 17.28 3.26 8.50
C GLU A 484 18.34 2.18 8.80
N VAL A 485 17.95 0.92 8.62
CA VAL A 485 18.85 -0.23 8.50
C VAL A 485 18.82 -0.68 7.04
N ASN A 486 19.79 -0.18 6.28
CA ASN A 486 19.81 -0.26 4.83
C ASN A 486 20.69 -1.41 4.34
N ALA A 487 20.07 -2.37 3.65
CA ALA A 487 20.74 -3.55 3.11
C ALA A 487 21.75 -3.26 1.98
N ALA A 488 21.75 -2.06 1.40
CA ALA A 488 22.60 -1.69 0.26
C ALA A 488 24.09 -1.81 0.52
N ALA A 489 24.57 -1.51 1.74
CA ALA A 489 25.99 -1.62 2.08
C ALA A 489 26.53 -3.04 1.83
N LEU A 490 25.70 -4.06 2.07
CA LEU A 490 26.05 -5.47 1.86
C LEU A 490 26.32 -5.79 0.39
N ARG A 491 25.69 -5.08 -0.55
CA ARG A 491 25.97 -5.16 -2.00
C ARG A 491 27.29 -4.49 -2.37
N LYS A 492 27.67 -3.46 -1.60
CA LYS A 492 28.93 -2.71 -1.76
C LYS A 492 30.13 -3.41 -1.08
N GLY A 493 29.96 -4.67 -0.66
CA GLY A 493 31.03 -5.51 -0.09
C GLY A 493 31.22 -5.39 1.41
N TRP A 494 30.35 -4.64 2.11
CA TRP A 494 30.42 -4.53 3.56
C TRP A 494 29.98 -5.83 4.26
N GLN A 495 30.43 -5.99 5.50
CA GLN A 495 30.00 -7.09 6.37
C GLN A 495 28.67 -6.78 7.09
N THR A 496 28.35 -5.50 7.25
CA THR A 496 27.13 -4.99 7.90
C THR A 496 26.29 -4.17 6.91
N PRO A 497 24.97 -4.02 7.14
CA PRO A 497 24.19 -2.96 6.51
C PRO A 497 24.68 -1.57 6.97
N TYR A 498 24.11 -0.51 6.40
CA TYR A 498 24.12 0.79 7.09
C TYR A 498 23.07 0.77 8.22
N PRO A 499 23.32 1.39 9.38
CA PRO A 499 24.63 1.80 9.83
C PRO A 499 25.50 0.63 10.28
N GLY A 500 26.82 0.80 10.16
CA GLY A 500 27.82 -0.08 10.76
C GLY A 500 27.73 -0.15 12.29
N GLU A 501 28.37 -1.16 12.87
CA GLU A 501 28.15 -1.61 14.25
C GLU A 501 28.27 -0.51 15.32
N ASP A 502 29.29 0.36 15.24
CA ASP A 502 29.52 1.44 16.20
C ASP A 502 28.43 2.52 16.18
N VAL A 503 27.90 2.83 15.00
CA VAL A 503 26.82 3.80 14.83
C VAL A 503 25.47 3.17 15.20
N ALA A 504 25.24 1.91 14.82
CA ALA A 504 24.06 1.17 15.25
C ALA A 504 24.00 1.03 16.78
N ALA A 505 25.13 0.71 17.42
CA ALA A 505 25.24 0.63 18.88
C ALA A 505 24.95 1.98 19.54
N LEU A 506 25.48 3.08 19.00
CA LEU A 506 25.17 4.44 19.49
C LEU A 506 23.68 4.76 19.39
N ILE A 507 23.04 4.45 18.25
CA ILE A 507 21.60 4.66 18.05
C ILE A 507 20.80 3.91 19.10
N LEU A 508 21.13 2.64 19.34
CA LEU A 508 20.46 1.81 20.35
C LEU A 508 20.71 2.30 21.77
N GLU A 509 21.94 2.71 22.10
CA GLU A 509 22.32 3.28 23.41
C GLU A 509 21.48 4.53 23.72
N LEU A 510 21.23 5.38 22.73
CA LEU A 510 20.44 6.60 22.88
C LEU A 510 18.91 6.38 22.79
N GLY A 511 18.46 5.14 22.57
CA GLY A 511 17.03 4.80 22.49
C GLY A 511 16.40 5.05 21.12
N GLY A 512 17.19 5.03 20.05
CA GLY A 512 16.73 5.16 18.67
C GLY A 512 15.94 3.94 18.18
N ARG A 513 15.04 4.19 17.23
CA ARG A 513 14.12 3.20 16.67
C ARG A 513 14.59 2.80 15.27
N LEU A 514 14.72 1.51 15.00
CA LEU A 514 15.25 1.00 13.73
C LEU A 514 14.13 0.61 12.76
N ALA A 515 14.25 1.01 11.49
CA ALA A 515 13.36 0.62 10.39
C ALA A 515 14.16 -0.03 9.26
N LEU A 516 13.56 -1.00 8.56
CA LEU A 516 14.24 -1.76 7.51
C LEU A 516 14.15 -1.05 6.15
N SER A 517 15.21 -1.14 5.36
CA SER A 517 15.13 -0.82 3.94
C SER A 517 16.07 -1.66 3.08
N ASP A 518 15.67 -1.88 1.81
CA ASP A 518 16.48 -2.53 0.79
C ASP A 518 17.21 -1.55 -0.11
N ASP A 519 16.73 -0.30 -0.19
CA ASP A 519 17.26 0.73 -1.10
C ASP A 519 17.42 0.12 -2.50
N SER A 520 16.35 -0.55 -2.90
CA SER A 520 16.31 -1.34 -4.12
C SER A 520 16.30 -0.43 -5.33
N HIS A 521 17.23 -0.65 -6.25
CA HIS A 521 17.35 0.10 -7.50
C HIS A 521 16.73 -0.68 -8.66
N GLY A 522 15.49 -1.12 -8.44
CA GLY A 522 14.73 -1.95 -9.37
C GLY A 522 14.29 -3.30 -8.82
N PRO A 523 13.44 -4.03 -9.56
CA PRO A 523 12.72 -5.19 -9.07
C PRO A 523 13.65 -6.30 -8.58
N HIS A 524 14.77 -6.53 -9.27
CA HIS A 524 15.73 -7.58 -8.90
C HIS A 524 16.46 -7.36 -7.56
N ARG A 525 16.34 -6.17 -6.96
CA ARG A 525 16.97 -5.79 -5.68
C ARG A 525 16.00 -5.76 -4.50
N VAL A 526 14.70 -5.93 -4.74
CA VAL A 526 13.68 -5.88 -3.70
C VAL A 526 13.92 -7.01 -2.69
N GLY A 527 14.01 -6.65 -1.40
CA GLY A 527 14.28 -7.57 -0.30
C GLY A 527 15.66 -8.25 -0.34
N GLU A 528 16.59 -7.81 -1.19
CA GLU A 528 17.92 -8.42 -1.29
C GLU A 528 18.70 -8.22 0.03
N ASN A 529 19.45 -9.25 0.44
CA ASN A 529 20.27 -9.27 1.65
C ASN A 529 19.51 -9.13 2.98
N TYR A 530 18.18 -9.15 2.99
CA TYR A 530 17.41 -9.02 4.23
C TYR A 530 17.67 -10.12 5.26
N SER A 531 18.00 -11.34 4.83
CA SER A 531 18.42 -12.41 5.74
C SER A 531 19.70 -12.04 6.52
N ARG A 532 20.67 -11.40 5.87
CA ARG A 532 21.90 -10.89 6.50
C ARG A 532 21.61 -9.71 7.42
N VAL A 533 20.67 -8.84 7.05
CA VAL A 533 20.19 -7.75 7.92
C VAL A 533 19.56 -8.30 9.19
N ARG A 534 18.71 -9.33 9.10
CA ARG A 534 18.15 -10.02 10.27
C ARG A 534 19.27 -10.52 11.19
N ASP A 535 20.25 -11.24 10.63
CA ASP A 535 21.31 -11.84 11.43
C ASP A 535 22.18 -10.77 12.12
N TYR A 536 22.48 -9.66 11.42
CA TYR A 536 23.16 -8.50 12.00
C TYR A 536 22.37 -7.88 13.17
N LEU A 537 21.08 -7.61 12.98
CA LEU A 537 20.23 -7.03 14.02
C LEU A 537 20.07 -7.96 15.23
N ARG A 538 20.06 -9.27 15.01
CA ARG A 538 20.08 -10.27 16.10
C ARG A 538 21.40 -10.24 16.87
N GLN A 539 22.53 -10.10 16.19
CA GLN A 539 23.85 -9.98 16.85
C GLN A 539 23.93 -8.72 17.71
N LEU A 540 23.34 -7.61 17.24
CA LEU A 540 23.21 -6.37 18.02
C LEU A 540 22.21 -6.46 19.19
N GLY A 541 21.45 -7.56 19.31
CA GLY A 541 20.46 -7.73 20.36
C GLY A 541 19.20 -6.86 20.20
N VAL A 542 18.86 -6.47 18.96
CA VAL A 542 17.70 -5.64 18.65
C VAL A 542 16.41 -6.40 18.97
N LYS A 543 15.61 -5.86 19.90
CA LYS A 543 14.36 -6.47 20.35
C LYS A 543 13.13 -6.01 19.59
N GLU A 544 13.17 -4.78 19.07
CA GLU A 544 12.02 -4.11 18.46
C GLU A 544 12.43 -3.54 17.10
N LEU A 545 11.57 -3.71 16.10
CA LEU A 545 11.66 -2.99 14.83
C LEU A 545 10.46 -2.05 14.70
N TRP A 546 10.61 -1.05 13.84
CA TRP A 546 9.62 -0.01 13.67
C TRP A 546 9.35 0.23 12.19
N TYR A 547 8.12 0.63 11.88
CA TYR A 547 7.70 0.96 10.52
C TYR A 547 6.71 2.12 10.55
N LEU A 548 6.64 2.86 9.45
CA LEU A 548 5.69 3.95 9.28
C LEU A 548 4.28 3.42 8.96
N THR A 549 3.27 4.00 9.60
CA THR A 549 1.85 3.75 9.34
C THR A 549 1.08 5.07 9.26
N ARG A 550 -0.07 5.06 8.56
CA ARG A 550 -0.98 6.20 8.56
C ARG A 550 -1.80 6.23 9.86
N THR A 551 -1.81 7.37 10.53
CA THR A 551 -2.69 7.61 11.69
C THR A 551 -3.80 8.57 11.32
N PRO A 552 -5.09 8.19 11.49
CA PRO A 552 -6.23 9.09 11.23
C PRO A 552 -6.29 10.30 12.16
N ASP A 553 -5.75 10.22 13.38
CA ASP A 553 -5.82 11.27 14.40
C ASP A 553 -4.46 11.42 15.13
N GLY A 554 -3.95 12.65 15.28
CA GLY A 554 -2.85 12.98 16.21
C GLY A 554 -1.45 12.44 15.86
N SER A 555 -1.07 12.47 14.57
CA SER A 555 0.26 12.06 14.10
C SER A 555 1.41 12.79 14.82
N PRO A 556 2.44 12.09 15.34
CA PRO A 556 3.65 12.73 15.88
C PRO A 556 4.55 13.30 14.78
N PHE A 557 4.40 12.86 13.53
CA PHE A 557 5.11 13.43 12.38
C PHE A 557 4.27 14.50 11.68
N GLU A 558 4.95 15.50 11.11
CA GLU A 558 4.32 16.61 10.39
C GLU A 558 3.48 16.15 9.19
N ARG A 559 3.84 15.02 8.56
CA ARG A 559 3.23 14.50 7.33
C ARG A 559 2.17 13.40 7.53
N GLY A 560 1.65 13.26 8.76
CA GLY A 560 0.47 12.42 9.03
C GLY A 560 0.75 10.92 9.22
N LEU A 561 2.01 10.54 9.33
CA LEU A 561 2.42 9.17 9.65
C LEU A 561 2.80 9.01 11.12
N SER A 562 2.84 7.77 11.58
CA SER A 562 3.33 7.42 12.91
C SER A 562 4.28 6.23 12.82
N ALA A 563 5.19 6.14 13.78
CA ALA A 563 6.02 4.97 13.98
C ALA A 563 5.22 3.90 14.74
N THR A 564 4.97 2.77 14.09
CA THR A 564 4.39 1.58 14.73
C THR A 564 5.49 0.58 15.02
N ARG A 565 5.44 0.00 16.23
CA ARG A 565 6.39 -0.97 16.72
C ARG A 565 5.98 -2.38 16.32
N VAL A 566 6.89 -3.18 15.80
CA VAL A 566 6.77 -4.64 15.73
C VAL A 566 7.41 -5.25 16.98
N THR A 567 6.61 -5.96 17.75
CA THR A 567 7.00 -6.57 19.03
C THR A 567 7.18 -8.07 18.90
N ASP A 568 8.19 -8.59 19.61
CA ASP A 568 8.50 -10.00 19.88
C ASP A 568 8.63 -10.94 18.67
N ASP A 569 9.73 -11.68 18.64
CA ASP A 569 10.00 -12.72 17.64
C ASP A 569 9.97 -12.26 16.17
N TRP A 570 10.19 -10.96 15.90
CA TRP A 570 10.25 -10.42 14.54
C TRP A 570 11.23 -11.22 13.66
N TRP A 571 12.32 -11.75 14.23
CA TRP A 571 13.31 -12.56 13.55
C TRP A 571 12.85 -13.99 13.18
N LYS A 572 11.73 -14.47 13.75
CA LYS A 572 11.13 -15.77 13.45
C LYS A 572 10.10 -15.71 12.31
N HIS A 573 9.79 -14.51 11.80
CA HIS A 573 8.79 -14.35 10.76
C HIS A 573 9.19 -15.07 9.45
N ASP A 574 8.28 -15.83 8.85
CA ASP A 574 8.52 -16.65 7.64
C ASP A 574 9.02 -15.84 6.43
N PHE A 575 8.84 -14.53 6.44
CA PHE A 575 9.39 -13.63 5.41
C PHE A 575 10.90 -13.78 5.22
N TRP A 576 11.66 -13.93 6.31
CA TRP A 576 13.11 -13.95 6.23
C TRP A 576 13.62 -15.09 5.34
N ASP A 577 12.88 -16.19 5.28
CA ASP A 577 13.20 -17.34 4.44
C ASP A 577 12.85 -17.07 2.97
N ARG A 578 11.84 -16.23 2.68
CA ARG A 578 11.48 -15.83 1.31
C ARG A 578 12.51 -14.91 0.65
N CYS A 579 13.29 -14.19 1.45
CA CYS A 579 14.38 -13.31 1.01
C CYS A 579 15.74 -14.03 0.93
N THR A 580 15.82 -15.30 1.34
CA THR A 580 17.02 -16.09 1.08
C THR A 580 17.06 -16.48 -0.40
N PRO A 581 18.17 -16.24 -1.12
CA PRO A 581 18.34 -16.79 -2.46
C PRO A 581 18.15 -18.31 -2.35
N SER A 582 17.25 -18.88 -3.13
CA SER A 582 17.23 -20.34 -3.31
C SER A 582 18.64 -20.71 -3.73
N SER A 583 19.33 -21.50 -2.91
CA SER A 583 20.58 -22.13 -3.30
C SER A 583 20.30 -22.92 -4.57
N GLN A 584 20.58 -22.31 -5.72
CA GLN A 584 20.65 -23.02 -6.99
C GLN A 584 21.81 -23.99 -6.81
N THR A 585 21.44 -25.25 -6.63
CA THR A 585 22.32 -26.40 -6.80
C THR A 585 22.40 -26.76 -8.26
#